data_AF-A0A3D4VP17-F1
#
_entry.id   AF-A0A3D4VP17-F1
#
_cell.length_a   1.000
_cell.length_b   1.000
_cell.length_c   1.000
_cell.angle_alpha   90.00
_cell.angle_beta   90.00
_cell.angle_gamma   90.00
#
_symmetry.space_group_name_H-M   'P 1'
#
loop_
_entity.id
_entity.type
_entity.pdbx_description
1 polymer ?
#
loop_
_entity_poly.entity_id
_entity_poly.type
_entity_poly.pdbx_seq_one_letter_code
_entity_poly.pdbx_strand_id
1 'polypeptide(L)'
;MVRLIEITDATLAETALAELKAGKDFSEVADLYSSSNFPGDEELVNNTSSLPQVVIDYYDYQTTPSLSNVLTDGTTNYIVQVTEADTNKLKDEIIENFALDTTFMEKTLEYYFVENGFTIYDKPLYDLFVQSYPNYLGK
;
A
#
# COMPACT_ATOMS: atom_id res chain seq x y z
N MET A 1 8.89 1.01 3.28
CA MET A 1 8.42 -0.39 3.12
C MET A 1 8.16 -0.99 4.47
N VAL A 2 7.11 -1.81 4.54
CA VAL A 2 6.71 -2.48 5.76
C VAL A 2 6.36 -3.93 5.48
N ARG A 3 6.41 -4.75 6.53
CA ARG A 3 5.76 -6.05 6.61
C ARG A 3 4.74 -6.00 7.73
N LEU A 4 3.57 -6.55 7.50
CA LEU A 4 2.46 -6.53 8.45
C LEU A 4 1.88 -7.94 8.57
N ILE A 5 1.79 -8.43 9.80
CA ILE A 5 1.02 -9.65 10.11
C ILE A 5 -0.18 -9.31 10.98
N GLU A 6 -1.32 -9.91 10.62
CA GLU A 6 -2.55 -9.88 11.40
C GLU A 6 -2.73 -11.21 12.15
N ILE A 7 -3.02 -11.15 13.45
CA ILE A 7 -3.19 -12.32 14.31
C ILE A 7 -4.45 -12.14 15.15
N THR A 8 -5.39 -13.08 15.06
CA THR A 8 -6.69 -12.99 15.76
C THR A 8 -6.58 -13.35 17.24
N ASP A 9 -5.66 -14.24 17.63
CA ASP A 9 -5.44 -14.62 19.02
C ASP A 9 -4.35 -13.76 19.67
N ALA A 10 -4.69 -13.06 20.75
CA ALA A 10 -3.76 -12.16 21.44
C ALA A 10 -2.57 -12.89 22.09
N THR A 11 -2.74 -14.13 22.55
CA THR A 11 -1.65 -14.93 23.13
C THR A 11 -0.68 -15.36 22.04
N LEU A 12 -1.19 -15.74 20.87
CA LEU A 12 -0.36 -16.06 19.71
C LEU A 12 0.36 -14.82 19.18
N ALA A 13 -0.27 -13.64 19.23
CA ALA A 13 0.39 -12.38 18.84
C ALA A 13 1.61 -12.07 19.73
N GLU A 14 1.47 -12.20 21.05
CA GLU A 14 2.61 -12.03 21.97
C GLU A 14 3.71 -13.08 21.74
N THR A 15 3.33 -14.31 21.40
CA THR A 15 4.28 -15.38 21.08
C THR A 15 5.04 -15.06 19.79
N ALA A 16 4.34 -14.66 18.73
CA ALA A 16 4.94 -14.26 17.46
C ALA A 16 5.91 -13.09 17.64
N LEU A 17 5.52 -12.07 18.43
CA LEU A 17 6.40 -10.94 18.74
C LEU A 17 7.67 -11.38 19.48
N ALA A 18 7.56 -12.32 20.41
CA ALA A 18 8.71 -12.84 21.13
C ALA A 18 9.68 -13.58 20.21
N GLU A 19 9.18 -14.37 19.25
CA GLU A 19 10.01 -15.06 18.24
C GLU A 19 10.72 -14.07 17.32
N LEU A 20 10.02 -13.02 16.86
CA LEU A 20 10.62 -11.95 16.06
C LEU A 20 11.72 -11.20 16.84
N LYS A 21 11.48 -10.89 18.11
CA LYS A 21 12.49 -10.27 18.99
C LYS A 21 13.67 -11.20 19.27
N ALA A 22 13.48 -12.51 19.20
CA ALA A 22 14.56 -13.50 19.28
C ALA A 22 15.36 -13.64 17.98
N GLY A 23 14.97 -12.94 16.91
CA GLY A 23 15.67 -12.90 15.63
C GLY A 23 15.21 -13.94 14.61
N LYS A 24 14.04 -14.58 14.82
CA LYS A 24 13.44 -15.42 13.80
C LYS A 24 13.01 -14.57 12.60
N ASP A 25 13.07 -15.16 11.41
CA ASP A 25 12.68 -14.49 10.17
C ASP A 25 11.20 -14.10 10.17
N PHE A 26 10.89 -12.93 9.61
CA PHE A 26 9.53 -12.39 9.64
C PHE A 26 8.55 -13.23 8.82
N SER A 27 8.97 -13.73 7.66
CA SER A 27 8.12 -14.57 6.80
C SER A 27 7.87 -15.93 7.46
N GLU A 28 8.87 -16.51 8.13
CA GLU A 28 8.68 -17.74 8.92
C GLU A 28 7.68 -17.57 10.07
N VAL A 29 7.70 -16.42 10.76
CA VAL A 29 6.71 -16.13 11.80
C VAL A 29 5.33 -15.89 11.18
N ALA A 30 5.27 -15.18 10.06
CA ALA A 30 4.01 -14.93 9.36
C ALA A 30 3.33 -16.25 8.94
N ASP A 31 4.06 -17.16 8.30
CA ASP A 31 3.56 -18.47 7.86
C ASP A 31 2.91 -19.29 9.00
N LEU A 32 3.35 -19.08 10.24
CA LEU A 32 2.85 -19.81 11.41
C LEU A 32 1.64 -19.16 12.08
N TYR A 33 1.56 -17.83 12.07
CA TYR A 33 0.63 -17.10 12.94
C TYR A 33 -0.30 -16.15 12.22
N SER A 34 0.03 -15.71 11.00
CA SER A 34 -0.72 -14.66 10.33
C SER A 34 -2.06 -15.16 9.78
N SER A 35 -3.01 -14.25 9.67
CA SER A 35 -4.21 -14.43 8.86
C SER A 35 -3.88 -14.25 7.37
N SER A 36 -4.86 -14.55 6.51
CA SER A 36 -4.75 -14.32 5.07
C SER A 36 -4.88 -12.85 4.66
N ASN A 37 -5.38 -11.97 5.55
CA ASN A 37 -5.59 -10.56 5.20
C ASN A 37 -4.27 -9.80 5.14
N PHE A 38 -3.37 -10.11 6.08
CA PHE A 38 -2.04 -9.53 6.15
C PHE A 38 -1.03 -10.64 6.43
N PRO A 39 -0.49 -11.26 5.37
CA PRO A 39 0.36 -12.45 5.46
C PRO A 39 1.85 -12.14 5.70
N GLY A 40 2.23 -10.89 5.98
CA GLY A 40 3.61 -10.53 6.26
C GLY A 40 4.50 -10.29 5.04
N ASP A 41 3.91 -10.22 3.84
CA ASP A 41 4.62 -9.79 2.64
C ASP A 41 5.12 -8.35 2.78
N GLU A 42 6.22 -8.06 2.08
CA GLU A 42 6.82 -6.73 2.11
C GLU A 42 6.17 -5.83 1.07
N GLU A 43 5.67 -4.69 1.51
CA GLU A 43 4.89 -3.78 0.68
C GLU A 43 5.26 -2.32 0.85
N LEU A 44 5.10 -1.56 -0.23
CA LEU A 44 5.15 -0.10 -0.21
C LEU A 44 3.81 0.42 0.28
N VAL A 45 3.83 1.12 1.41
CA VAL A 45 2.64 1.70 2.03
C VAL A 45 2.59 3.20 1.79
N ASN A 46 1.40 3.70 1.48
CA ASN A 46 1.11 5.13 1.32
C ASN A 46 -0.28 5.46 1.91
N ASN A 47 -0.69 6.72 1.78
CA ASN A 47 -1.96 7.23 2.33
C ASN A 47 -3.24 6.64 1.69
N THR A 48 -3.10 5.83 0.64
CA THR A 48 -4.21 5.09 0.01
C THR A 48 -4.23 3.61 0.38
N SER A 49 -3.18 3.12 1.05
CA SER A 49 -3.13 1.74 1.52
C SER A 49 -4.24 1.48 2.55
N SER A 50 -4.95 0.37 2.38
CA SER A 50 -6.05 -0.04 3.27
C SER A 50 -5.52 -0.67 4.55
N LEU A 51 -4.85 0.13 5.39
CA LEU A 51 -4.28 -0.33 6.66
C LEU A 51 -5.18 -0.01 7.86
N PRO A 52 -5.17 -0.85 8.91
CA PRO A 52 -5.80 -0.51 10.18
C PRO A 52 -5.23 0.78 10.79
N GLN A 53 -6.08 1.61 11.40
CA GLN A 53 -5.65 2.90 11.96
C GLN A 53 -4.51 2.76 12.98
N VAL A 54 -4.55 1.71 13.82
CA VAL A 54 -3.50 1.45 14.81
C VAL A 54 -2.13 1.14 14.18
N VAL A 55 -2.13 0.61 12.96
CA VAL A 55 -0.91 0.39 12.16
C VAL A 55 -0.42 1.70 11.55
N ILE A 56 -1.34 2.51 11.00
CA ILE A 56 -1.03 3.84 10.44
C ILE A 56 -0.40 4.72 11.53
N ASP A 57 -1.04 4.79 12.70
CA ASP A 57 -0.57 5.59 13.84
C ASP A 57 0.82 5.16 14.31
N TYR A 58 1.20 3.89 14.16
CA TYR A 58 2.56 3.43 14.44
C TYR A 58 3.55 3.85 13.35
N TYR A 59 3.18 3.63 12.09
CA TYR A 59 4.02 3.86 10.91
C TYR A 59 4.37 5.34 10.71
N ASP A 60 3.43 6.25 10.91
CA ASP A 60 3.58 7.70 10.64
C ASP A 60 4.75 8.36 11.40
N TYR A 61 5.21 7.76 12.51
CA TYR A 61 6.32 8.29 13.31
C TYR A 61 7.65 7.58 13.06
N GLN A 62 7.69 6.56 12.21
CA GLN A 62 8.91 5.79 11.95
C GLN A 62 9.78 6.51 10.91
N THR A 63 11.02 6.78 11.28
CA THR A 63 12.03 7.39 10.39
C THR A 63 13.21 6.47 10.11
N THR A 64 13.23 5.30 10.75
CA THR A 64 14.25 4.27 10.62
C THR A 64 13.59 2.89 10.69
N PRO A 65 14.26 1.83 10.21
CA PRO A 65 13.75 0.46 10.37
C PRO A 65 13.46 0.14 11.84
N SER A 66 12.32 -0.50 12.09
CA SER A 66 11.83 -0.77 13.44
C SER A 66 10.86 -1.95 13.48
N LEU A 67 10.66 -2.53 14.66
CA LEU A 67 9.66 -3.56 14.92
C LEU A 67 8.71 -3.05 16.00
N SER A 68 7.41 -3.11 15.74
CA SER A 68 6.39 -2.66 16.69
C SER A 68 6.27 -3.62 17.88
N ASN A 69 5.62 -3.15 18.96
CA ASN A 69 4.96 -4.10 19.87
C ASN A 69 3.68 -4.63 19.22
N VAL A 70 2.95 -5.52 19.91
CA VAL A 70 1.61 -5.92 19.46
C VAL A 70 0.71 -4.68 19.49
N LEU A 71 0.21 -4.32 18.32
CA LEU A 71 -0.79 -3.26 18.14
C LEU A 71 -2.16 -3.93 18.12
N THR A 72 -3.18 -3.32 18.71
CA THR A 72 -4.53 -3.89 18.73
C THR A 72 -5.58 -2.82 18.54
N ASP A 73 -6.60 -3.13 17.75
CA ASP A 73 -7.83 -2.32 17.62
C ASP A 73 -8.94 -2.77 18.60
N GLY A 74 -8.60 -3.67 19.53
CA GLY A 74 -9.53 -4.28 20.49
C GLY A 74 -10.20 -5.56 20.00
N THR A 75 -10.08 -5.90 18.72
CA THR A 75 -10.60 -7.15 18.13
C THR A 75 -9.47 -8.01 17.57
N THR A 76 -8.56 -7.37 16.85
CA THR A 76 -7.49 -8.00 16.10
C THR A 76 -6.14 -7.45 16.55
N ASN A 77 -5.09 -8.25 16.38
CA ASN A 77 -3.74 -7.91 16.76
C ASN A 77 -2.85 -7.82 15.53
N TYR A 78 -1.90 -6.89 15.55
CA TYR A 78 -1.02 -6.61 14.43
C TYR A 78 0.43 -6.47 14.91
N ILE A 79 1.37 -6.96 14.10
CA ILE A 79 2.80 -6.70 14.29
C ILE A 79 3.33 -6.13 12.99
N VAL A 80 4.03 -5.01 13.10
CA VAL A 80 4.55 -4.24 11.98
C VAL A 80 6.07 -4.22 12.05
N GLN A 81 6.72 -4.61 10.96
CA GLN A 81 8.13 -4.37 10.74
C GLN A 81 8.29 -3.29 9.68
N VAL A 82 8.90 -2.16 10.03
CA VAL A 82 9.37 -1.18 9.06
C VAL A 82 10.75 -1.62 8.61
N THR A 83 10.90 -1.95 7.33
CA THR A 83 12.17 -2.43 6.75
C THR A 83 12.98 -1.28 6.15
N GLU A 84 12.31 -0.26 5.62
CA GLU A 84 12.92 0.97 5.13
C GLU A 84 11.94 2.14 5.26
N ALA A 85 12.42 3.27 5.79
CA ALA A 85 11.62 4.48 6.02
C ALA A 85 12.20 5.71 5.30
N ASP A 86 13.43 5.63 4.79
CA ASP A 86 14.06 6.69 4.03
C ASP A 86 13.51 6.73 2.61
N THR A 87 12.72 7.77 2.32
CA THR A 87 12.09 7.98 1.02
C THR A 87 13.09 8.11 -0.13
N ASN A 88 14.33 8.52 0.14
CA ASN A 88 15.37 8.59 -0.90
C ASN A 88 15.80 7.21 -1.38
N LYS A 89 15.72 6.20 -0.50
CA LYS A 89 16.06 4.82 -0.83
C LYS A 89 14.89 4.04 -1.42
N LEU A 90 13.66 4.54 -1.23
CA LEU A 90 12.44 3.97 -1.81
C LEU A 90 12.10 4.55 -3.18
N LYS A 91 12.95 5.42 -3.74
CA LYS A 91 12.63 6.18 -4.94
C LYS A 91 12.33 5.28 -6.14
N ASP A 92 13.11 4.23 -6.34
CA ASP A 92 12.96 3.34 -7.48
C ASP A 92 11.70 2.49 -7.31
N GLU A 93 11.44 1.96 -6.10
CA GLU A 93 10.21 1.22 -5.79
C GLU A 93 8.96 2.08 -5.93
N ILE A 94 9.03 3.36 -5.53
CA ILE A 94 7.95 4.32 -5.72
C ILE A 94 7.67 4.53 -7.21
N ILE A 95 8.71 4.73 -8.03
CA ILE A 95 8.57 4.89 -9.48
C ILE A 95 7.96 3.65 -10.12
N GLU A 96 8.44 2.46 -9.74
CA GLU A 96 7.90 1.19 -10.25
C GLU A 96 6.42 1.01 -9.88
N ASN A 97 6.04 1.32 -8.63
CA ASN A 97 4.65 1.26 -8.21
C ASN A 97 3.75 2.22 -9.01
N PHE A 98 4.17 3.48 -9.20
CA PHE A 98 3.41 4.43 -10.02
C PHE A 98 3.36 4.04 -11.50
N ALA A 99 4.41 3.42 -12.04
CA ALA A 99 4.42 2.95 -13.42
C ALA A 99 3.45 1.78 -13.66
N LEU A 100 3.16 1.00 -12.62
CA LEU A 100 2.20 -0.12 -12.68
C LEU A 100 0.77 0.29 -12.31
N ASP A 101 0.58 1.44 -11.66
CA ASP A 101 -0.74 1.95 -11.29
C ASP A 101 -1.51 2.45 -12.52
N THR A 102 -2.48 1.65 -12.97
CA THR A 102 -3.33 1.98 -14.13
C THR A 102 -4.17 3.23 -13.91
N THR A 103 -4.61 3.50 -12.68
CA THR A 103 -5.39 4.71 -12.36
C THR A 103 -4.51 5.95 -12.50
N PHE A 104 -3.27 5.88 -12.03
CA PHE A 104 -2.30 6.96 -12.19
C PHE A 104 -2.00 7.20 -13.68
N MET A 105 -1.77 6.14 -14.46
CA MET A 105 -1.54 6.24 -15.91
C MET A 105 -2.74 6.85 -16.64
N GLU A 106 -3.96 6.38 -16.36
CA GLU A 106 -5.19 6.88 -16.98
C GLU A 106 -5.41 8.36 -16.68
N LYS A 107 -5.22 8.80 -15.43
CA LYS A 107 -5.33 10.21 -15.04
C LYS A 107 -4.25 11.08 -15.68
N THR A 108 -3.05 10.55 -15.84
CA THR A 108 -1.95 11.25 -16.50
C THR A 108 -2.26 11.46 -17.99
N LEU A 109 -2.77 10.43 -18.66
CA LEU A 109 -3.22 10.52 -20.06
C LEU A 109 -4.38 11.50 -20.22
N GLU A 110 -5.39 11.42 -19.35
CA GLU A 110 -6.52 12.36 -19.29
C GLU A 110 -6.03 13.81 -19.18
N TYR A 111 -5.13 14.09 -18.24
CA TYR A 111 -4.53 15.40 -18.04
C TYR A 111 -3.86 15.93 -19.32
N TYR A 112 -2.98 15.14 -19.94
CA TYR A 112 -2.30 15.58 -21.15
C TYR A 112 -3.26 15.77 -22.33
N PHE A 113 -4.30 14.95 -22.46
CA PHE A 113 -5.26 15.06 -23.54
C PHE A 113 -6.05 16.37 -23.45
N VAL A 114 -6.49 16.73 -22.24
CA VAL A 114 -7.25 17.95 -21.96
C VAL A 114 -6.35 19.19 -22.05
N GLU A 115 -5.18 19.20 -21.40
CA GLU A 115 -4.28 20.37 -21.37
C GLU A 115 -3.74 20.74 -22.76
N ASN A 116 -3.53 19.75 -23.63
CA ASN A 116 -3.08 20.01 -25.00
C ASN A 116 -4.24 20.32 -25.96
N GLY A 117 -5.47 20.46 -25.46
CA GLY A 117 -6.64 20.85 -26.25
C GLY A 117 -6.99 19.86 -27.37
N PHE A 118 -6.75 18.57 -27.15
CA PHE A 118 -6.96 17.57 -28.18
C PHE A 118 -8.45 17.52 -28.57
N THR A 119 -8.72 17.75 -29.86
CA THR A 119 -10.09 17.80 -30.39
C THR A 119 -10.36 16.62 -31.29
N ILE A 120 -11.42 15.86 -31.01
CA ILE A 120 -11.86 14.72 -31.83
C ILE A 120 -12.90 15.22 -32.83
N TYR A 121 -12.57 15.19 -34.12
CA TYR A 121 -13.45 15.62 -35.20
C TYR A 121 -14.28 14.47 -35.82
N ASP A 122 -13.83 13.22 -35.67
CA ASP A 122 -14.56 12.05 -36.16
C ASP A 122 -15.76 11.75 -35.26
N LYS A 123 -16.98 11.82 -35.83
CA LYS A 123 -18.21 11.73 -35.04
C LYS A 123 -18.40 10.37 -34.35
N PRO A 124 -18.26 9.22 -35.02
CA PRO A 124 -18.32 7.93 -34.34
C PRO A 124 -17.33 7.80 -33.19
N LEU A 125 -16.10 8.29 -33.37
CA LEU A 125 -15.07 8.27 -32.33
C LEU A 125 -15.41 9.23 -31.17
N TYR A 126 -15.93 10.42 -31.48
CA TYR A 126 -16.39 11.38 -30.47
C TYR A 126 -17.53 10.79 -29.64
N ASP A 127 -18.54 10.19 -30.28
CA ASP A 127 -19.68 9.58 -29.59
C ASP A 127 -19.23 8.41 -28.69
N LEU A 128 -18.21 7.63 -29.09
CA LEU A 128 -17.56 6.61 -28.25
C LEU A 128 -16.89 7.24 -27.02
N PHE A 129 -16.14 8.33 -27.19
CA PHE A 129 -15.50 9.02 -26.07
C PHE A 129 -16.52 9.61 -25.09
N VAL A 130 -17.62 10.16 -25.58
CA VAL A 130 -18.73 10.63 -24.71
C VAL A 130 -19.28 9.48 -23.85
N GLN A 131 -19.42 8.28 -24.42
CA GLN A 131 -19.99 7.14 -23.71
C GLN A 131 -19.00 6.48 -22.74
N SER A 132 -17.74 6.33 -23.14
CA SER A 132 -16.78 5.46 -22.46
C SER A 132 -15.62 6.19 -21.79
N TYR A 133 -15.29 7.40 -22.24
CA TYR A 133 -14.13 8.17 -21.76
C TYR A 133 -14.45 9.68 -21.58
N PRO A 134 -15.57 10.04 -20.92
CA PRO A 134 -16.08 11.41 -20.94
C PRO A 134 -15.09 12.44 -20.38
N ASN A 135 -14.21 12.05 -19.46
CA ASN A 135 -13.24 12.97 -18.87
C ASN A 135 -12.19 13.50 -19.86
N TYR A 136 -11.94 12.79 -20.96
CA TYR A 136 -10.97 13.19 -21.99
C TYR A 136 -11.47 14.35 -22.87
N LEU A 137 -12.75 14.72 -22.79
CA LEU A 137 -13.35 15.77 -23.61
C LEU A 137 -13.26 17.17 -22.97
N GLY A 138 -12.58 17.29 -21.83
CA GLY A 138 -12.50 18.53 -21.04
C GLY A 138 -13.81 18.86 -20.33
N LYS A 139 -13.79 19.88 -19.47
CA LYS A 139 -15.00 20.52 -18.94
C LYS A 139 -15.37 21.73 -19.79
#